data_AF-A0A257ETF6-F1
#
_entry.id   AF-A0A257ETF6-F1
#
_cell.length_a   1.000
_cell.length_b   1.000
_cell.length_c   1.000
_cell.angle_alpha   90.00
_cell.angle_beta   90.00
_cell.angle_gamma   90.00
#
_symmetry.space_group_name_H-M   'P 1'
#
loop_
_entity.id
_entity.type
_entity.pdbx_description
1 polymer ?
#
loop_
_entity_poly.entity_id
_entity_poly.type
_entity_poly.pdbx_seq_one_letter_code
_entity_poly.pdbx_strand_id
1 'polypeptide(L)'
;MLATAWTALWFLPAVTAIGIWVAWSDMKFMRIPNKAVMAMLLAYLVFGPIALPFQTWLWGWALGAAVLAVGFVSTAAGLMGGGDAKYAAGMAPFLIGADWRVLVALFAACLLAAFTAHRLMGLVPAFRRATGDWESWQRNDFPMGLALAGTIIFYFSLSILFSA
;
A
#
# COMPACT_ATOMS: atom_id res chain seq x y z
N MET A 1 10.91 -14.01 -6.31
CA MET A 1 10.81 -14.59 -4.95
C MET A 1 10.06 -13.65 -3.98
N LEU A 2 9.41 -14.23 -2.97
CA LEU A 2 8.86 -13.49 -1.82
C LEU A 2 10.00 -12.97 -0.93
N ALA A 3 9.70 -12.05 -0.01
CA ALA A 3 10.67 -11.61 0.98
C ALA A 3 10.98 -12.74 1.98
N THR A 4 12.13 -12.66 2.64
CA THR A 4 12.47 -13.61 3.72
C THR A 4 11.54 -13.42 4.92
N ALA A 5 11.34 -14.47 5.71
CA ALA A 5 10.55 -14.41 6.94
C ALA A 5 11.09 -13.36 7.91
N TRP A 6 12.42 -13.23 7.99
CA TRP A 6 13.09 -12.20 8.78
C TRP A 6 12.68 -10.79 8.36
N THR A 7 12.82 -10.47 7.07
CA THR A 7 12.42 -9.16 6.53
C THR A 7 10.93 -8.90 6.77
N ALA A 8 10.08 -9.90 6.55
CA ALA A 8 8.65 -9.78 6.71
C ALA A 8 8.22 -9.54 8.17
N LEU A 9 8.84 -10.19 9.14
CA LEU A 9 8.55 -9.99 10.57
C LEU A 9 8.81 -8.55 11.04
N TRP A 10 9.85 -7.92 10.51
CA TRP A 10 10.18 -6.53 10.83
C TRP A 10 9.27 -5.52 10.13
N PHE A 11 8.91 -5.78 8.87
CA PHE A 11 8.13 -4.82 8.09
C PHE A 11 6.62 -4.95 8.30
N LEU A 12 6.10 -6.16 8.50
CA LEU A 12 4.66 -6.41 8.55
C LEU A 12 3.92 -5.59 9.63
N PRO A 13 4.39 -5.44 10.88
CA PRO A 13 3.67 -4.67 11.89
C PRO A 13 3.48 -3.21 11.49
N ALA A 14 4.55 -2.55 11.02
CA ALA A 14 4.52 -1.15 10.61
C ALA A 14 3.67 -0.95 9.36
N VAL A 15 3.88 -1.77 8.32
CA VAL A 15 3.11 -1.76 7.08
C VAL A 15 1.63 -1.99 7.35
N THR A 16 1.28 -2.90 8.26
CA THR A 16 -0.12 -3.20 8.60
C THR A 16 -0.78 -2.03 9.29
N ALA A 17 -0.15 -1.46 10.33
CA ALA A 17 -0.70 -0.32 11.05
C ALA A 17 -0.90 0.89 10.12
N ILE A 18 0.11 1.22 9.30
CA ILE A 18 0.05 2.36 8.38
C ILE A 18 -0.91 2.07 7.22
N GLY A 19 -0.90 0.85 6.68
CA GLY A 19 -1.81 0.42 5.61
C GLY A 19 -3.28 0.47 6.02
N ILE A 20 -3.62 0.05 7.25
CA ILE A 20 -4.98 0.19 7.80
C ILE A 20 -5.37 1.66 7.90
N TRP A 21 -4.46 2.53 8.37
CA TRP A 21 -4.71 3.96 8.44
C TRP A 21 -4.95 4.56 7.04
N VAL A 22 -4.15 4.17 6.05
CA VAL A 22 -4.30 4.61 4.65
C VAL A 22 -5.62 4.14 4.08
N ALA A 23 -5.94 2.85 4.19
CA ALA A 23 -7.18 2.28 3.68
C ALA A 23 -8.41 2.97 4.30
N TRP A 24 -8.40 3.18 5.63
CA TRP A 24 -9.50 3.87 6.30
C TRP A 24 -9.61 5.34 5.87
N SER A 25 -8.49 6.07 5.82
CA SER A 25 -8.48 7.48 5.44
C SER A 25 -8.95 7.66 3.99
N ASP A 26 -8.54 6.77 3.10
CA ASP A 26 -8.92 6.83 1.69
C ASP A 26 -10.40 6.47 1.49
N MET A 27 -10.93 5.48 2.19
CA MET A 27 -12.37 5.20 2.13
C MET A 27 -13.22 6.32 2.77
N LYS A 28 -12.78 6.91 3.89
CA LYS A 28 -13.56 7.92 4.61
C LYS A 28 -13.49 9.30 3.96
N PHE A 29 -12.29 9.74 3.57
CA PHE A 29 -12.02 11.11 3.12
C PHE A 29 -11.52 11.19 1.67
N MET A 30 -11.46 10.05 0.94
CA MET A 30 -10.93 9.98 -0.43
C MET A 30 -9.56 10.66 -0.57
N ARG A 31 -8.76 10.51 0.49
CA ARG A 31 -7.47 11.17 0.65
C ARG A 31 -6.51 10.30 1.43
N ILE A 32 -5.37 10.02 0.83
CA ILE A 32 -4.19 9.49 1.51
C ILE A 32 -3.40 10.63 2.16
N PRO A 33 -3.24 10.65 3.49
CA PRO A 33 -2.55 11.74 4.18
C PRO A 33 -1.04 11.64 3.96
N ASN A 34 -0.38 12.76 3.66
CA ASN A 34 1.09 12.81 3.52
C ASN A 34 1.80 12.25 4.77
N LYS A 35 1.21 12.40 5.95
CA LYS A 35 1.75 11.84 7.20
C LYS A 35 1.86 10.31 7.16
N ALA A 36 0.95 9.60 6.49
CA ALA A 36 1.05 8.15 6.33
C ALA A 36 2.19 7.76 5.38
N VAL A 37 2.39 8.53 4.30
CA VAL A 37 3.54 8.33 3.40
C VAL A 37 4.85 8.57 4.14
N MET A 38 4.94 9.64 4.93
CA MET A 38 6.11 9.91 5.77
C MET A 38 6.32 8.82 6.84
N ALA A 39 5.23 8.27 7.40
CA ALA A 39 5.32 7.16 8.34
C ALA A 39 5.87 5.89 7.67
N MET A 40 5.49 5.60 6.42
CA MET A 40 6.08 4.49 5.65
C MET A 40 7.58 4.68 5.46
N LEU A 41 8.01 5.88 5.03
CA LEU A 41 9.44 6.16 4.83
C LEU A 41 10.21 6.10 6.15
N LEU A 42 9.64 6.59 7.25
CA LEU A 42 10.25 6.51 8.57
C LEU A 42 10.35 5.05 9.05
N ALA A 43 9.31 4.24 8.85
CA ALA A 43 9.34 2.82 9.16
C ALA A 43 10.44 2.10 8.35
N TYR A 44 10.60 2.42 7.07
CA TYR A 44 11.69 1.87 6.26
C TYR A 44 13.08 2.32 6.73
N LEU A 45 13.21 3.59 7.12
CA LEU A 45 14.44 4.15 7.69
C LEU A 45 14.86 3.41 8.97
N VAL A 46 13.92 3.12 9.85
CA VAL A 46 14.19 2.52 11.16
C VAL A 46 14.33 1.00 11.08
N PHE A 47 13.41 0.31 10.42
CA PHE A 47 13.41 -1.15 10.38
C PHE A 47 14.25 -1.72 9.23
N GLY A 48 14.48 -0.95 8.16
CA GLY A 48 15.22 -1.39 6.98
C GLY A 48 16.64 -1.89 7.27
N PRO A 49 17.47 -1.17 8.05
CA PRO A 49 18.82 -1.62 8.41
C PRO A 49 18.86 -2.95 9.19
N ILE A 50 17.76 -3.31 9.87
CA ILE A 50 17.64 -4.56 10.63
C ILE A 50 17.13 -5.68 9.70
N ALA A 51 16.17 -5.34 8.84
CA ALA A 51 15.44 -6.28 7.99
C ALA A 51 16.18 -6.69 6.71
N LEU A 52 17.15 -5.90 6.27
CA LEU A 52 17.81 -6.03 4.96
C LEU A 52 19.34 -5.84 5.05
N PRO A 53 20.11 -6.46 4.15
CA PRO A 53 21.50 -6.09 3.94
C PRO A 53 21.64 -4.60 3.58
N PHE A 54 22.70 -3.96 4.06
CA PHE A 54 22.91 -2.51 3.90
C PHE A 54 22.77 -2.02 2.44
N GLN A 55 23.37 -2.74 1.48
CA GLN A 55 23.28 -2.39 0.07
C GLN A 55 21.84 -2.47 -0.47
N THR A 56 21.10 -3.51 -0.10
CA THR A 56 19.69 -3.69 -0.49
C THR A 56 18.82 -2.59 0.11
N TRP A 57 19.08 -2.20 1.35
CA TRP A 57 18.40 -1.11 2.02
C TRP A 57 18.59 0.24 1.30
N LEU A 58 19.82 0.55 0.85
CA LEU A 58 20.08 1.74 0.03
C LEU A 58 19.35 1.70 -1.32
N TRP A 59 19.33 0.54 -1.99
CA TRP A 59 18.60 0.39 -3.25
C TRP A 59 17.08 0.53 -3.08
N GLY A 60 16.52 0.22 -1.92
CA GLY A 60 15.10 0.49 -1.65
C GLY A 60 14.77 1.98 -1.68
N TRP A 61 15.66 2.85 -1.18
CA TRP A 61 15.48 4.31 -1.31
C TRP A 61 15.53 4.77 -2.78
N ALA A 62 16.45 4.22 -3.57
CA ALA A 62 16.53 4.50 -5.00
C ALA A 62 15.25 4.03 -5.73
N LEU A 63 14.72 2.86 -5.38
CA LEU A 63 13.44 2.37 -5.90
C LEU A 63 12.28 3.28 -5.50
N GLY A 64 12.21 3.73 -4.25
CA GLY A 64 11.22 4.71 -3.79
C GLY A 64 11.27 6.02 -4.59
N ALA A 65 12.48 6.54 -4.83
CA ALA A 65 12.66 7.75 -5.65
C ALA A 65 12.25 7.53 -7.12
N ALA A 66 12.58 6.37 -7.70
CA ALA A 66 12.19 6.02 -9.06
C ALA A 66 10.65 5.92 -9.20
N VAL A 67 9.99 5.25 -8.24
CA VAL A 67 8.52 5.14 -8.22
C VAL A 67 7.88 6.51 -7.99
N LEU A 68 8.47 7.39 -7.17
CA LEU A 68 8.00 8.76 -7.02
C LEU A 68 8.08 9.55 -8.34
N ALA A 69 9.18 9.42 -9.08
CA ALA A 69 9.34 10.09 -10.36
C ALA A 69 8.30 9.59 -11.39
N VAL A 70 8.12 8.28 -11.50
CA VAL A 70 7.10 7.67 -12.39
C VAL A 70 5.69 8.06 -11.95
N GLY A 71 5.43 8.04 -10.64
CA GLY A 71 4.15 8.44 -10.07
C GLY A 71 3.84 9.91 -10.33
N PHE A 72 4.84 10.79 -10.20
CA PHE A 72 4.69 12.22 -10.52
C PHE A 72 4.32 12.45 -11.99
N VAL A 73 5.02 11.79 -12.93
CA VAL A 73 4.71 11.87 -14.36
C VAL A 73 3.31 11.32 -14.64
N SER A 74 2.95 10.18 -14.05
CA SER A 74 1.63 9.56 -14.20
C SER A 74 0.51 10.47 -13.69
N THR A 75 0.69 11.11 -12.54
CA THR A 75 -0.27 12.09 -12.00
C THR A 75 -0.34 13.35 -12.86
N ALA A 76 0.79 13.87 -13.35
CA ALA A 76 0.81 15.02 -14.26
C ALA A 76 0.10 14.73 -15.60
N ALA A 77 0.15 13.48 -16.05
CA ALA A 77 -0.57 13.00 -17.23
C ALA A 77 -2.06 12.65 -16.96
N GLY A 78 -2.55 12.80 -15.72
CA GLY A 78 -3.94 12.50 -15.36
C GLY A 78 -4.28 11.00 -15.25
N LEU A 79 -3.28 10.12 -15.17
CA LEU A 79 -3.48 8.66 -15.14
C LEU A 79 -3.77 8.12 -13.73
N MET A 80 -3.34 8.83 -12.68
CA MET A 80 -3.39 8.35 -11.29
C MET A 80 -3.49 9.52 -10.30
N GLY A 81 -4.20 9.31 -9.19
CA GLY A 81 -4.29 10.27 -8.10
C GLY A 81 -2.94 10.56 -7.46
N GLY A 82 -2.69 11.83 -7.12
CA GLY A 82 -1.42 12.23 -6.49
C GLY A 82 -1.20 11.65 -5.09
N GLY A 83 -2.27 11.27 -4.39
CA GLY A 83 -2.19 10.55 -3.12
C GLY A 83 -1.66 9.13 -3.31
N ASP A 84 -2.26 8.39 -4.24
CA ASP A 84 -1.88 7.02 -4.59
C ASP A 84 -0.43 6.96 -5.05
N ALA A 85 -0.01 7.89 -5.93
CA ALA A 85 1.35 7.95 -6.45
C ALA A 85 2.39 8.12 -5.33
N LYS A 86 2.10 9.00 -4.36
CA LYS A 86 2.97 9.22 -3.20
C LYS A 86 3.00 8.00 -2.29
N TYR A 87 1.87 7.34 -2.07
CA TYR A 87 1.82 6.14 -1.23
C TYR A 87 2.54 4.96 -1.89
N ALA A 88 2.35 4.76 -3.20
CA ALA A 88 3.10 3.80 -4.01
C ALA A 88 4.62 4.02 -3.88
N ALA A 89 5.06 5.28 -3.95
CA ALA A 89 6.46 5.63 -3.72
C ALA A 89 6.93 5.34 -2.28
N GLY A 90 6.08 5.57 -1.27
CA GLY A 90 6.39 5.27 0.12
C GLY A 90 6.47 3.76 0.44
N MET A 91 5.69 2.94 -0.26
CA MET A 91 5.71 1.48 -0.10
C MET A 91 6.80 0.79 -0.91
N ALA A 92 7.24 1.40 -2.01
CA ALA A 92 8.22 0.81 -2.93
C ALA A 92 9.55 0.36 -2.27
N PRO A 93 10.16 1.10 -1.31
CA PRO A 93 11.38 0.66 -0.64
C PRO A 93 11.26 -0.69 0.06
N PHE A 94 10.07 -0.99 0.62
CA PHE A 94 9.80 -2.27 1.29
C PHE A 94 9.78 -3.45 0.32
N LEU A 95 9.49 -3.19 -0.95
CA LEU A 95 9.35 -4.20 -1.99
C LEU A 95 10.63 -4.41 -2.80
N ILE A 96 11.77 -3.88 -2.32
CA ILE A 96 13.05 -4.08 -2.98
C ILE A 96 13.40 -5.57 -3.07
N GLY A 97 13.74 -6.04 -4.27
CA GLY A 97 14.04 -7.46 -4.54
C GLY A 97 12.81 -8.36 -4.67
N ALA A 98 11.60 -7.83 -4.54
CA ALA A 98 10.37 -8.57 -4.78
C ALA A 98 10.22 -8.99 -6.25
N ASP A 99 9.60 -10.14 -6.47
CA ASP A 99 9.20 -10.56 -7.82
C ASP A 99 8.11 -9.65 -8.39
N TRP A 100 8.40 -8.96 -9.48
CA TRP A 100 7.42 -8.07 -10.10
C TRP A 100 6.17 -8.83 -10.57
N ARG A 101 6.28 -10.10 -10.96
CA ARG A 101 5.14 -10.91 -11.41
C ARG A 101 4.20 -11.18 -10.25
N VAL A 102 4.75 -11.50 -9.08
CA VAL A 102 3.97 -11.69 -7.85
C VAL A 102 3.32 -10.39 -7.42
N LEU A 103 4.06 -9.27 -7.47
CA LEU A 103 3.51 -7.96 -7.10
C LEU A 103 2.35 -7.53 -8.00
N VAL A 104 2.49 -7.68 -9.32
CA VAL A 104 1.43 -7.34 -10.27
C VAL A 104 0.21 -8.24 -10.09
N ALA A 105 0.42 -9.56 -9.96
CA ALA A 105 -0.67 -10.50 -9.73
C ALA A 105 -1.39 -10.23 -8.40
N LEU A 106 -0.63 -9.98 -7.33
CA LEU A 106 -1.17 -9.68 -6.01
C LEU A 106 -1.89 -8.33 -5.99
N PHE A 107 -1.34 -7.30 -6.64
CA PHE A 107 -2.00 -6.00 -6.78
C PHE A 107 -3.32 -6.13 -7.53
N ALA A 108 -3.35 -6.85 -8.66
CA ALA A 108 -4.58 -7.11 -9.40
C ALA A 108 -5.62 -7.86 -8.55
N ALA A 109 -5.20 -8.90 -7.82
CA ALA A 109 -6.09 -9.62 -6.90
C ALA A 109 -6.62 -8.71 -5.78
N CYS A 110 -5.75 -7.90 -5.17
CA CYS A 110 -6.13 -6.95 -4.12
C CYS A 110 -7.07 -5.87 -4.66
N LEU A 111 -6.85 -5.38 -5.88
CA LEU A 111 -7.72 -4.39 -6.53
C LEU A 111 -9.12 -4.95 -6.74
N LEU A 112 -9.23 -6.15 -7.31
CA LEU A 112 -10.53 -6.81 -7.52
C LEU A 112 -11.22 -7.11 -6.19
N ALA A 113 -10.50 -7.65 -5.21
CA ALA A 113 -11.03 -7.95 -3.88
C ALA A 113 -11.47 -6.67 -3.14
N ALA A 114 -10.66 -5.61 -3.16
CA ALA A 114 -10.97 -4.34 -2.52
C ALA A 114 -12.17 -3.66 -3.19
N PHE A 115 -12.23 -3.67 -4.53
CA PHE A 115 -13.36 -3.13 -5.28
C PHE A 115 -14.66 -3.88 -4.96
N THR A 116 -14.64 -5.21 -5.07
CA THR A 116 -15.81 -6.05 -4.79
C THR A 116 -16.24 -5.92 -3.32
N ALA A 117 -15.32 -5.98 -2.37
CA ALA A 117 -15.62 -5.79 -0.95
C ALA A 117 -16.23 -4.42 -0.67
N HIS A 118 -15.66 -3.34 -1.21
CA HIS A 118 -16.21 -1.99 -1.05
C HIS A 118 -17.63 -1.89 -1.58
N ARG A 119 -17.90 -2.39 -2.80
CA ARG A 119 -19.23 -2.37 -3.40
C ARG A 119 -20.24 -3.21 -2.61
N LEU A 120 -19.86 -4.42 -2.19
CA LEU A 120 -20.73 -5.29 -1.39
C LEU A 120 -21.03 -4.70 -0.01
N MET A 121 -20.04 -4.11 0.66
CA MET A 121 -20.24 -3.46 1.95
C MET A 121 -21.15 -2.23 1.85
N GLY A 122 -21.11 -1.52 0.72
CA GLY A 122 -22.05 -0.43 0.43
C GLY A 122 -23.51 -0.88 0.32
N LEU A 123 -23.77 -2.16 0.01
CA LEU A 123 -25.11 -2.75 -0.05
C LEU A 123 -25.66 -3.15 1.33
N VAL A 124 -24.81 -3.24 2.35
CA VAL A 124 -25.21 -3.65 3.71
C VAL A 124 -25.82 -2.45 4.45
N PRO A 125 -27.14 -2.41 4.74
CA PRO A 125 -27.78 -1.20 5.26
C PRO A 125 -27.28 -0.75 6.63
N ALA A 126 -26.86 -1.69 7.48
CA ALA A 126 -26.27 -1.35 8.78
C ALA A 126 -24.92 -0.64 8.62
N PHE A 127 -24.05 -1.17 7.75
CA PHE A 127 -22.73 -0.60 7.50
C PHE A 127 -22.82 0.75 6.77
N ARG A 128 -23.67 0.83 5.73
CA ARG A 128 -23.86 2.05 4.95
C ARG A 128 -24.41 3.21 5.79
N ARG A 129 -25.27 2.93 6.79
CA ARG A 129 -25.74 3.92 7.78
C ARG A 129 -24.64 4.33 8.76
N ALA A 130 -23.89 3.37 9.30
CA ALA A 130 -22.81 3.65 10.25
C ALA A 130 -21.64 4.43 9.63
N THR A 131 -21.44 4.28 8.32
CA THR A 131 -20.41 4.98 7.54
C THR A 131 -21.02 6.02 6.58
N GLY A 132 -22.17 6.59 6.96
CA GLY A 132 -22.92 7.52 6.11
C GLY A 132 -22.12 8.74 5.65
N ASP A 133 -21.16 9.16 6.48
CA ASP A 133 -20.26 10.31 6.29
C ASP A 133 -19.04 10.01 5.39
N TRP A 134 -18.85 8.77 4.94
CA TRP A 134 -17.69 8.44 4.11
C TRP A 134 -17.86 8.93 2.68
N GLU A 135 -16.85 9.62 2.18
CA GLU A 135 -16.85 10.25 0.85
C GLU A 135 -16.82 9.21 -0.29
N SER A 136 -16.20 8.04 -0.07
CA SER A 136 -16.12 6.97 -1.07
C SER A 136 -17.48 6.39 -1.49
N TRP A 137 -18.54 6.63 -0.72
CA TRP A 137 -19.90 6.25 -1.12
C TRP A 137 -20.57 7.24 -2.06
N GLN A 138 -20.09 8.49 -2.09
CA GLN A 138 -20.69 9.59 -2.86
C GLN A 138 -19.97 9.82 -4.17
N ARG A 139 -18.70 9.43 -4.26
CA ARG A 139 -17.87 9.58 -5.46
C ARG A 139 -17.93 8.35 -6.36
N ASN A 140 -17.74 8.59 -7.64
CA ASN A 140 -17.61 7.53 -8.65
C ASN A 140 -16.20 6.92 -8.65
N ASP A 141 -15.22 7.66 -8.14
CA ASP A 141 -13.83 7.21 -8.00
C ASP A 141 -13.72 6.11 -6.94
N PHE A 142 -12.80 5.16 -7.15
CA PHE A 142 -12.53 4.08 -6.20
C PHE A 142 -11.34 4.45 -5.28
N PRO A 143 -11.45 4.23 -3.95
CA PRO A 143 -10.34 4.47 -3.01
C PRO A 143 -9.21 3.45 -3.21
N MET A 144 -8.26 3.79 -4.07
CA MET A 144 -7.11 2.94 -4.44
C MET A 144 -6.19 2.62 -3.25
N GLY A 145 -6.19 3.46 -2.21
CA GLY A 145 -5.45 3.22 -0.97
C GLY A 145 -5.82 1.90 -0.29
N LEU A 146 -7.08 1.43 -0.43
CA LEU A 146 -7.51 0.13 0.08
C LEU A 146 -6.78 -1.02 -0.63
N ALA A 147 -6.67 -0.95 -1.96
CA ALA A 147 -6.00 -1.97 -2.76
C ALA A 147 -4.46 -1.93 -2.56
N LEU A 148 -3.86 -0.74 -2.53
CA LEU A 148 -2.43 -0.56 -2.29
C LEU A 148 -2.02 -1.06 -0.90
N ALA A 149 -2.80 -0.71 0.14
CA ALA A 149 -2.58 -1.21 1.49
C ALA A 149 -2.70 -2.73 1.57
N GLY A 150 -3.76 -3.31 0.99
CA GLY A 150 -3.92 -4.76 0.93
C GLY A 150 -2.74 -5.45 0.25
N THR A 151 -2.24 -4.89 -0.85
CA THR A 151 -1.12 -5.46 -1.61
C THR A 151 0.13 -5.63 -0.76
N ILE A 152 0.57 -4.59 -0.06
CA ILE A 152 1.80 -4.67 0.74
C ILE A 152 1.60 -5.51 2.01
N ILE A 153 0.42 -5.46 2.64
CA ILE A 153 0.11 -6.28 3.83
C ILE A 153 0.10 -7.77 3.46
N PHE A 154 -0.61 -8.14 2.39
CA PHE A 154 -0.65 -9.52 1.94
C PHE A 154 0.70 -9.99 1.40
N TYR A 155 1.48 -9.13 0.75
CA TYR A 155 2.82 -9.50 0.29
C TYR A 155 3.69 -9.99 1.45
N PHE A 156 3.74 -9.24 2.55
CA PHE A 156 4.52 -9.63 3.73
C PHE A 156 3.87 -10.77 4.51
N SER A 157 2.55 -10.86 4.55
CA SER A 157 1.85 -11.99 5.17
C SER A 157 2.13 -13.30 4.43
N LEU A 158 2.06 -13.30 3.10
CA LEU A 158 2.44 -14.43 2.26
C LEU A 158 3.94 -14.75 2.39
N SER A 159 4.79 -13.74 2.53
CA SER A 159 6.22 -13.95 2.79
C SER A 159 6.43 -14.73 4.08
N ILE A 160 5.79 -14.36 5.21
CA ILE A 160 5.90 -15.14 6.46
C ILE A 160 5.41 -16.58 6.28
N LEU A 161 4.31 -16.79 5.55
CA LEU A 161 3.68 -18.11 5.41
C LEU A 161 4.46 -19.06 4.48
N PHE A 162 5.14 -18.53 3.46
CA PHE A 162 5.68 -19.32 2.36
C PHE A 162 7.19 -19.16 2.12
N SER A 163 7.90 -18.32 2.88
CA SER A 163 9.36 -18.12 2.71
C SER A 163 10.22 -19.10 3.52
N ALA A 164 9.72 -20.31 3.80
CA ALA A 164 10.49 -21.36 4.47
C ALA A 164 11.65 -21.86 3.59
#